data_AF-A0A0F9UAZ5-F1
#
_entry.id   AF-A0A0F9UAZ5-F1
#
_cell.length_a   1.000
_cell.length_b   1.000
_cell.length_c   1.000
_cell.angle_alpha   90.00
_cell.angle_beta   90.00
_cell.angle_gamma   90.00
#
_symmetry.space_group_name_H-M   'P 1'
#
loop_
_entity.id
_entity.type
_entity.pdbx_description
1 polymer ?
#
loop_
_entity_poly.entity_id
_entity_poly.type
_entity_poly.pdbx_seq_one_letter_code
_entity_poly.pdbx_strand_id
1 'polypeptide(L)'
;MTTDRLDAPSDVELTEGETETPKEEPQYTQTQLDEAERKGKNTALADVGRFQAEAEKASRDAQRSLNASTAALERTKKMRQEQDDADLEAAKGSSEMRSEQEVKERIRRRQAEAELDDTKLERDSANEELSQIKTASVETTKTQTAREIATRLNVDADKLIDAAKFTDGSKEAIEALANLQTKKQEVRPPTKTDSGADSGGGARSFTLAEIDNMSDAEYTQNQGAIEKARLAGKIK
;
A
#
# COMPACT_ATOMS: atom_id res chain seq x y z
N MET A 1 2.80 85.79 20.76
CA MET A 1 1.79 86.47 19.92
C MET A 1 1.03 85.37 19.19
N THR A 2 -0.10 84.94 19.77
CA THR A 2 -1.51 85.32 19.43
C THR A 2 -2.02 84.49 18.23
N THR A 3 -2.73 83.37 18.43
CA THR A 3 -4.17 83.14 18.76
C THR A 3 -5.13 83.27 17.58
N ASP A 4 -5.92 82.19 17.41
CA ASP A 4 -7.27 82.08 16.81
C ASP A 4 -7.41 82.39 15.31
N ARG A 5 -8.25 81.70 14.52
CA ARG A 5 -9.66 81.42 14.79
C ARG A 5 -10.25 80.40 13.80
N LEU A 6 -11.25 79.66 14.29
CA LEU A 6 -12.20 78.82 13.57
C LEU A 6 -12.98 79.58 12.48
N ASP A 7 -13.31 78.88 11.39
CA ASP A 7 -14.63 78.93 10.74
C ASP A 7 -14.90 77.61 9.99
N ALA A 8 -16.01 76.96 10.34
CA ALA A 8 -16.74 75.97 9.53
C ALA A 8 -18.07 76.63 9.10
N PRO A 9 -18.96 76.04 8.27
CA PRO A 9 -18.90 74.79 7.51
C PRO A 9 -19.30 74.99 6.02
N SER A 10 -19.16 73.98 5.17
CA SER A 10 -20.00 73.88 3.96
C SER A 10 -20.24 72.42 3.58
N ASP A 11 -21.47 71.99 3.81
CA ASP A 11 -22.23 70.94 3.14
C ASP A 11 -21.50 69.65 2.78
N VAL A 12 -21.57 68.70 3.71
CA VAL A 12 -21.55 67.28 3.38
C VAL A 12 -22.89 66.95 2.72
N GLU A 13 -22.95 67.00 1.40
CA GLU A 13 -23.95 66.25 0.65
C GLU A 13 -23.77 64.76 0.96
N LEU A 14 -24.74 64.19 1.65
CA LEU A 14 -24.94 62.75 1.77
C LEU A 14 -25.29 62.21 0.37
N THR A 15 -24.27 61.91 -0.43
CA THR A 15 -24.46 61.07 -1.62
C THR A 15 -24.56 59.62 -1.18
N GLU A 16 -25.78 59.09 -1.30
CA GLU A 16 -26.13 57.68 -1.17
C GLU A 16 -25.26 56.83 -2.10
N GLY A 17 -24.18 56.26 -1.57
CA GLY A 17 -23.31 55.31 -2.25
C GLY A 17 -23.79 53.89 -2.00
N GLU A 18 -24.57 53.39 -2.95
CA GLU A 18 -24.94 52.00 -3.25
C GLU A 18 -24.34 50.92 -2.33
N THR A 19 -25.23 50.25 -1.59
CA THR A 19 -24.96 48.94 -0.99
C THR A 19 -24.65 47.94 -2.10
N GLU A 20 -23.37 47.66 -2.34
CA GLU A 20 -22.94 46.53 -3.17
C GLU A 20 -23.48 45.23 -2.56
N THR A 21 -24.44 44.63 -3.23
CA THR A 21 -24.85 43.23 -2.99
C THR A 21 -23.63 42.30 -3.12
N PRO A 22 -23.50 41.27 -2.25
CA PRO A 22 -22.43 40.29 -2.39
C PRO A 22 -22.54 39.62 -3.77
N LYS A 23 -21.47 39.63 -4.56
CA LYS A 23 -21.38 38.81 -5.77
C LYS A 23 -21.56 37.35 -5.36
N GLU A 24 -22.69 36.76 -5.73
CA GLU A 24 -22.93 35.32 -5.57
C GLU A 24 -21.76 34.58 -6.22
N GLU A 25 -21.08 33.74 -5.43
CA GLU A 25 -20.04 32.86 -5.93
C GLU A 25 -20.62 32.00 -7.06
N PRO A 26 -19.90 31.77 -8.17
CA PRO A 26 -20.42 30.97 -9.27
C PRO A 26 -20.75 29.56 -8.76
N GLN A 27 -22.04 29.25 -8.67
CA GLN A 27 -22.52 27.92 -8.34
C GLN A 27 -22.25 27.00 -9.53
N TYR A 28 -21.22 26.15 -9.40
CA TYR A 28 -20.93 25.14 -10.40
C TYR A 28 -22.09 24.16 -10.50
N THR A 29 -22.53 23.91 -11.73
CA THR A 29 -23.56 22.91 -12.01
C THR A 29 -23.02 21.50 -11.74
N GLN A 30 -23.87 20.57 -11.31
CA GLN A 30 -23.48 19.19 -11.01
C GLN A 30 -22.71 18.53 -12.18
N THR A 31 -23.12 18.83 -13.41
CA THR A 31 -22.45 18.38 -14.64
C THR A 31 -21.03 18.93 -14.81
N GLN A 32 -20.77 20.17 -14.38
CA GLN A 32 -19.41 20.74 -14.39
C GLN A 32 -18.52 20.08 -13.32
N LEU A 33 -19.08 19.73 -12.17
CA LEU A 33 -18.37 18.98 -11.13
C LEU A 33 -18.03 17.56 -11.61
N ASP A 34 -18.98 16.85 -12.22
CA ASP A 34 -18.77 15.50 -12.75
C ASP A 34 -17.73 15.48 -13.89
N GLU A 35 -17.75 16.48 -14.78
CA GLU A 35 -16.78 16.59 -15.86
C GLU A 35 -15.37 16.95 -15.35
N ALA A 36 -15.28 17.84 -14.35
CA ALA A 36 -14.03 18.16 -13.67
C ALA A 36 -13.47 16.93 -12.93
N GLU A 37 -14.33 16.16 -12.24
CA GLU A 37 -13.94 14.93 -11.55
C GLU A 37 -13.44 13.87 -12.54
N ARG A 38 -14.15 13.67 -13.66
CA ARG A 38 -13.74 12.73 -14.71
C ARG A 38 -12.41 13.13 -15.34
N LYS A 39 -12.21 14.43 -15.61
CA LYS A 39 -10.95 14.95 -16.14
C LYS A 39 -9.82 14.79 -15.13
N GLY A 40 -10.08 15.05 -13.85
CA GLY A 40 -9.14 14.82 -12.75
C GLY A 40 -8.73 13.35 -12.65
N LYS A 41 -9.68 12.42 -12.64
CA LYS A 41 -9.43 10.97 -12.62
C LYS A 41 -8.60 10.50 -13.81
N ASN A 42 -8.94 10.95 -15.02
CA ASN A 42 -8.18 10.58 -16.22
C ASN A 42 -6.75 11.14 -16.22
N THR A 43 -6.57 12.38 -15.73
CA THR A 43 -5.25 12.99 -15.60
C THR A 43 -4.41 12.26 -14.56
N ALA A 44 -4.99 11.98 -13.39
CA ALA A 44 -4.33 11.21 -12.34
C ALA A 44 -3.94 9.80 -12.82
N LEU A 45 -4.80 9.12 -13.59
CA LEU A 45 -4.49 7.81 -14.16
C LEU A 45 -3.33 7.88 -15.18
N ALA A 46 -3.29 8.93 -16.01
CA ALA A 46 -2.20 9.14 -16.96
C ALA A 46 -0.87 9.43 -16.23
N ASP A 47 -0.92 10.21 -15.15
CA ASP A 47 0.26 10.50 -14.33
C ASP A 47 0.76 9.25 -13.61
N VAL A 48 -0.13 8.41 -13.08
CA VAL A 48 0.24 7.09 -12.52
C VAL A 48 0.97 6.24 -13.56
N GLY A 49 0.47 6.20 -14.80
CA GLY A 49 1.15 5.45 -15.88
C GLY A 49 2.54 6.00 -16.21
N ARG A 50 2.72 7.33 -16.17
CA ARG A 50 4.04 7.97 -16.36
C ARG A 50 4.98 7.65 -15.21
N PHE A 51 4.51 7.76 -13.96
CA PHE A 51 5.31 7.43 -12.79
C PHE A 51 5.71 5.95 -12.77
N GLN A 52 4.82 5.04 -13.17
CA GLN A 52 5.15 3.62 -13.31
C GLN A 52 6.23 3.40 -14.36
N ALA A 53 6.09 3.99 -15.54
CA ALA A 53 7.10 3.87 -16.61
C ALA A 53 8.46 4.45 -16.21
N GLU A 54 8.46 5.58 -15.47
CA GLU A 54 9.67 6.18 -14.94
C GLU A 54 10.31 5.32 -13.84
N ALA A 55 9.51 4.76 -12.94
CA ALA A 55 9.97 3.83 -11.91
C ALA A 55 10.56 2.54 -12.52
N GLU A 56 9.93 1.97 -13.55
CA GLU A 56 10.46 0.82 -14.27
C GLU A 56 11.78 1.12 -14.98
N LYS A 57 11.90 2.33 -15.54
CA LYS A 57 13.14 2.77 -16.17
C LYS A 57 14.25 2.92 -15.12
N ALA A 58 13.96 3.60 -14.01
CA ALA A 58 14.90 3.78 -12.91
C ALA A 58 15.35 2.43 -12.33
N SER A 59 14.43 1.48 -12.15
CA SER A 59 14.73 0.12 -11.70
C SER A 59 15.66 -0.61 -12.68
N ARG A 60 15.40 -0.53 -13.99
CA ARG A 60 16.27 -1.14 -15.01
C ARG A 60 17.66 -0.51 -15.04
N ASP A 61 17.75 0.81 -14.92
CA ASP A 61 19.02 1.53 -14.92
C ASP A 61 19.83 1.21 -13.64
N ALA A 62 19.16 1.12 -12.48
CA ALA A 62 19.76 0.66 -11.24
C ALA A 62 20.30 -0.78 -11.36
N GLN A 63 19.52 -1.70 -11.92
CA GLN A 63 19.95 -3.09 -12.13
C GLN A 63 21.16 -3.19 -13.08
N ARG A 64 21.17 -2.40 -14.16
CA ARG A 64 22.31 -2.33 -15.08
C ARG A 64 23.57 -1.81 -14.38
N SER A 65 23.41 -0.75 -13.57
CA SER A 65 24.52 -0.20 -12.77
C SER A 65 25.06 -1.22 -11.78
N LEU A 66 24.17 -1.95 -11.10
CA LEU A 66 24.54 -3.02 -10.18
C LEU A 66 25.34 -4.10 -10.90
N ASN A 67 24.82 -4.64 -12.00
CA ASN A 67 25.52 -5.67 -12.79
C ASN A 67 26.90 -5.19 -13.29
N ALA A 68 26.98 -3.94 -13.76
CA ALA A 68 28.24 -3.35 -14.20
C ALA A 68 29.26 -3.21 -13.06
N SER A 69 28.79 -2.79 -11.87
CA SER A 69 29.65 -2.71 -10.68
C SER A 69 30.15 -4.08 -10.23
N THR A 70 29.29 -5.11 -10.21
CA THR A 70 29.66 -6.49 -9.87
C THR A 70 30.71 -7.02 -10.84
N ALA A 71 30.50 -6.84 -12.16
CA ALA A 71 31.47 -7.26 -13.17
C ALA A 71 32.80 -6.48 -13.09
N ALA A 72 32.78 -5.22 -12.66
CA ALA A 72 34.00 -4.45 -12.41
C ALA A 72 34.75 -4.94 -11.15
N LEU A 73 34.02 -5.27 -10.09
CA LEU A 73 34.57 -5.86 -8.86
C LEU A 73 35.21 -7.21 -9.14
N GLU A 74 34.55 -8.11 -9.88
CA GLU A 74 35.09 -9.41 -10.27
C GLU A 74 36.38 -9.27 -11.09
N ARG A 75 36.39 -8.37 -12.09
CA ARG A 75 37.60 -8.09 -12.87
C ARG A 75 38.75 -7.59 -11.98
N THR A 76 38.44 -6.73 -11.01
CA THR A 76 39.44 -6.23 -10.06
C THR A 76 39.96 -7.32 -9.14
N LYS A 77 39.07 -8.19 -8.62
CA LYS A 77 39.45 -9.37 -7.82
C LYS A 77 40.39 -10.29 -8.62
N LYS A 78 40.07 -10.56 -9.89
CA LYS A 78 40.91 -11.38 -10.77
C LYS A 78 42.28 -10.74 -11.04
N MET A 79 42.33 -9.45 -11.39
CA MET A 79 43.60 -8.75 -11.61
C MET A 79 44.48 -8.75 -10.36
N ARG A 80 43.90 -8.62 -9.16
CA ARG A 80 44.64 -8.71 -7.90
C ARG A 80 45.21 -10.12 -7.68
N GLN A 81 44.44 -11.16 -7.94
CA GLN A 81 44.92 -12.54 -7.84
C GLN A 81 46.10 -12.80 -8.79
N GLU A 82 45.98 -12.36 -10.05
CA GLU A 82 47.06 -12.48 -11.04
C GLU A 82 48.33 -11.71 -10.60
N GLN A 83 48.17 -10.54 -9.98
CA GLN A 83 49.30 -9.79 -9.40
C GLN A 83 49.93 -10.53 -8.21
N ASP A 84 49.11 -11.09 -7.32
CA ASP A 84 49.59 -11.82 -6.15
C ASP A 84 50.38 -13.08 -6.54
N ASP A 85 49.89 -13.79 -7.55
CA ASP A 85 50.56 -14.95 -8.13
C ASP A 85 51.89 -14.55 -8.80
N ALA A 86 51.90 -13.45 -9.54
CA ALA A 86 53.11 -12.92 -10.17
C ALA A 86 54.16 -12.47 -9.14
N ASP A 87 53.73 -11.80 -8.07
CA ASP A 87 54.60 -11.38 -6.96
C ASP A 87 55.20 -12.59 -6.22
N LEU A 88 54.41 -13.65 -6.02
CA LEU A 88 54.89 -14.90 -5.43
C LEU A 88 55.91 -15.61 -6.32
N GLU A 89 55.65 -15.72 -7.62
CA GLU A 89 56.60 -16.32 -8.56
C GLU A 89 57.89 -15.52 -8.67
N ALA A 90 57.81 -14.19 -8.71
CA ALA A 90 58.98 -13.31 -8.69
C ALA A 90 59.80 -13.48 -7.40
N ALA A 91 59.12 -13.64 -6.25
CA ALA A 91 59.78 -13.80 -4.96
C ALA A 91 60.42 -15.19 -4.79
N LYS A 92 59.91 -16.26 -5.43
CA LYS A 92 60.52 -17.61 -5.42
C LYS A 92 61.88 -17.64 -6.11
N GLY A 93 62.13 -16.75 -7.08
CA GLY A 93 63.41 -16.60 -7.75
C GLY A 93 64.44 -15.76 -6.97
N SER A 94 64.05 -15.15 -5.84
CA SER A 94 64.92 -14.37 -4.98
C SER A 94 65.78 -15.27 -4.10
N SER A 95 67.08 -14.96 -4.00
CA SER A 95 68.01 -15.62 -3.08
C SER A 95 67.69 -15.38 -1.60
N GLU A 96 66.79 -14.45 -1.27
CA GLU A 96 66.50 -14.03 0.09
C GLU A 96 65.14 -14.60 0.56
N MET A 97 65.16 -15.64 1.39
CA MET A 97 63.91 -16.19 2.00
C MET A 97 63.06 -15.13 2.73
N ARG A 98 63.69 -14.04 3.21
CA ARG A 98 63.00 -12.94 3.87
C ARG A 98 62.07 -12.18 2.91
N SER A 99 62.44 -12.03 1.62
CA SER A 99 61.57 -11.35 0.64
C SER A 99 60.35 -12.19 0.29
N GLU A 100 60.48 -13.52 0.20
CA GLU A 100 59.34 -14.41 -0.07
C GLU A 100 58.34 -14.44 1.09
N GLN A 101 58.83 -14.52 2.34
CA GLN A 101 57.97 -14.47 3.52
C GLN A 101 57.23 -13.13 3.64
N GLU A 102 57.90 -12.02 3.34
CA GLU A 102 57.27 -10.70 3.38
C GLU A 102 56.13 -10.56 2.35
N VAL A 103 56.33 -11.06 1.13
CA VAL A 103 55.30 -11.08 0.07
C VAL A 103 54.11 -11.94 0.50
N LYS A 104 54.36 -13.15 1.04
CA LYS A 104 53.29 -14.02 1.56
C LYS A 104 52.46 -13.36 2.66
N GLU A 105 53.12 -12.67 3.60
CA GLU A 105 52.41 -11.94 4.67
C GLU A 105 51.56 -10.79 4.13
N ARG A 106 52.04 -10.05 3.11
CA ARG A 106 51.23 -9.00 2.47
C ARG A 106 50.00 -9.57 1.76
N ILE A 107 50.14 -10.70 1.06
CA ILE A 107 49.01 -11.38 0.40
C ILE A 107 48.01 -11.86 1.46
N ARG A 108 48.49 -12.50 2.52
CA ARG A 108 47.64 -12.98 3.62
C ARG A 108 46.87 -11.85 4.30
N ARG A 109 47.51 -10.71 4.55
CA ARG A 109 46.82 -9.53 5.11
C ARG A 109 45.71 -9.03 4.18
N ARG A 110 45.99 -8.92 2.87
CA ARG A 110 44.98 -8.50 1.90
C ARG A 110 43.81 -9.48 1.79
N GLN A 111 44.07 -10.79 1.87
CA GLN A 111 43.01 -11.81 1.91
C GLN A 111 42.16 -11.68 3.17
N ALA A 112 42.79 -11.52 4.35
CA ALA A 112 42.07 -11.33 5.60
C ALA A 112 41.23 -10.04 5.62
N GLU A 113 41.74 -8.96 5.02
CA GLU A 113 40.98 -7.70 4.84
C GLU A 113 39.77 -7.90 3.92
N ALA A 114 39.94 -8.62 2.80
CA ALA A 114 38.85 -8.93 1.88
C ALA A 114 37.76 -9.80 2.54
N GLU A 115 38.15 -10.84 3.29
CA GLU A 115 37.22 -11.67 4.07
C GLU A 115 36.48 -10.86 5.14
N LEU A 116 37.18 -9.92 5.79
CA LEU A 116 36.57 -9.03 6.77
C LEU A 116 35.52 -8.11 6.14
N ASP A 117 35.77 -7.61 4.94
CA ASP A 117 34.81 -6.75 4.24
C ASP A 117 33.62 -7.55 3.70
N ASP A 118 33.84 -8.75 3.16
CA ASP A 118 32.77 -9.66 2.72
C ASP A 118 31.88 -10.05 3.92
N THR A 119 32.45 -10.40 5.07
CA THR A 119 31.68 -10.74 6.29
C THR A 119 30.93 -9.56 6.90
N LYS A 120 31.47 -8.33 6.83
CA LYS A 120 30.72 -7.12 7.23
C LYS A 120 29.50 -6.91 6.34
N LEU A 121 29.65 -7.10 5.03
CA LEU A 121 28.55 -6.94 4.07
C LEU A 121 27.45 -7.98 4.32
N GLU A 122 27.82 -9.25 4.56
CA GLU A 122 26.87 -10.30 4.94
C GLU A 122 26.13 -9.96 6.25
N ARG A 123 26.85 -9.49 7.28
CA ARG A 123 26.26 -9.06 8.55
C ARG A 123 25.28 -7.92 8.35
N ASP A 124 25.63 -6.92 7.54
CA ASP A 124 24.78 -5.75 7.30
C ASP A 124 23.51 -6.15 6.53
N SER A 125 23.63 -7.03 5.52
CA SER A 125 22.49 -7.63 4.82
C SER A 125 21.58 -8.41 5.78
N ALA A 126 22.15 -9.26 6.64
CA ALA A 126 21.38 -10.03 7.62
C ALA A 126 20.68 -9.13 8.65
N ASN A 127 21.31 -8.03 9.07
CA ASN A 127 20.69 -7.05 9.96
C ASN A 127 19.52 -6.32 9.28
N GLU A 128 19.63 -6.01 8.00
CA GLU A 128 18.55 -5.39 7.23
C GLU A 128 17.36 -6.34 7.09
N GLU A 129 17.60 -7.61 6.72
CA GLU A 129 16.57 -8.66 6.68
C GLU A 129 15.90 -8.83 8.04
N LEU A 130 16.68 -8.88 9.12
CA LEU A 130 16.17 -9.02 10.47
C LEU A 130 15.33 -7.81 10.90
N SER A 131 15.69 -6.60 10.46
CA SER A 131 14.88 -5.40 10.65
C SER A 131 13.55 -5.48 9.89
N GLN A 132 13.57 -5.92 8.63
CA GLN A 132 12.36 -6.10 7.82
C GLN A 132 11.42 -7.14 8.45
N ILE A 133 11.96 -8.28 8.90
CA ILE A 133 11.19 -9.33 9.58
C ILE A 133 10.56 -8.79 10.88
N LYS A 134 11.31 -8.00 11.67
CA LYS A 134 10.78 -7.37 12.88
C LYS A 134 9.62 -6.44 12.56
N THR A 135 9.74 -5.59 11.54
CA THR A 135 8.68 -4.68 11.12
C THR A 135 7.44 -5.46 10.65
N ALA A 136 7.62 -6.46 9.78
CA ALA A 136 6.52 -7.30 9.29
C ALA A 136 5.84 -8.09 10.42
N SER A 137 6.61 -8.58 11.40
CA SER A 137 6.08 -9.25 12.59
C SER A 137 5.22 -8.31 13.42
N VAL A 138 5.70 -7.09 13.69
CA VAL A 138 4.92 -6.06 14.41
C VAL A 138 3.62 -5.72 13.68
N GLU A 139 3.66 -5.52 12.37
CA GLU A 139 2.45 -5.26 11.55
C GLU A 139 1.46 -6.42 11.58
N THR A 140 1.97 -7.67 11.56
CA THR A 140 1.15 -8.87 11.64
C THR A 140 0.47 -8.96 12.99
N THR A 141 1.19 -8.74 14.09
CA THR A 141 0.63 -8.72 15.45
C THR A 141 -0.42 -7.63 15.59
N LYS A 142 -0.15 -6.40 15.10
CA LYS A 142 -1.14 -5.30 15.09
C LYS A 142 -2.42 -5.71 14.37
N THR A 143 -2.29 -6.33 13.20
CA THR A 143 -3.42 -6.79 12.39
C THR A 143 -4.22 -7.87 13.13
N GLN A 144 -3.55 -8.84 13.75
CA GLN A 144 -4.21 -9.89 14.53
C GLN A 144 -4.97 -9.31 15.72
N THR A 145 -4.31 -8.46 16.52
CA THR A 145 -4.93 -7.80 17.68
C THR A 145 -6.13 -6.93 17.26
N ALA A 146 -6.02 -6.18 16.16
CA ALA A 146 -7.15 -5.42 15.63
C ALA A 146 -8.32 -6.31 15.20
N ARG A 147 -8.08 -7.45 14.55
CA ARG A 147 -9.15 -8.40 14.19
C ARG A 147 -9.84 -9.00 15.41
N GLU A 148 -9.07 -9.39 16.41
CA GLU A 148 -9.59 -9.94 17.67
C GLU A 148 -10.48 -8.91 18.38
N ILE A 149 -10.01 -7.67 18.52
CA ILE A 149 -10.76 -6.58 19.14
C ILE A 149 -12.00 -6.23 18.31
N ALA A 150 -11.87 -6.15 16.98
CA ALA A 150 -12.98 -5.85 16.09
C ALA A 150 -14.11 -6.88 16.22
N THR A 151 -13.74 -8.17 16.30
CA THR A 151 -14.69 -9.26 16.52
C THR A 151 -15.35 -9.15 17.90
N ARG A 152 -14.56 -8.88 18.95
CA ARG A 152 -15.06 -8.77 20.32
C ARG A 152 -16.00 -7.59 20.54
N LEU A 153 -15.71 -6.44 19.92
CA LEU A 153 -16.48 -5.20 20.06
C LEU A 153 -17.51 -4.99 18.95
N ASN A 154 -17.60 -5.93 18.02
CA ASN A 154 -18.48 -5.91 16.85
C ASN A 154 -18.30 -4.62 16.01
N VAL A 155 -17.06 -4.26 15.70
CA VAL A 155 -16.70 -3.12 14.84
C VAL A 155 -16.10 -3.58 13.52
N ASP A 156 -15.87 -2.65 12.60
CA ASP A 156 -15.28 -2.92 11.30
C ASP A 156 -13.78 -3.24 11.42
N ALA A 157 -13.41 -4.47 11.06
CA ALA A 157 -12.04 -4.95 11.18
C ALA A 157 -11.11 -4.18 10.25
N ASP A 158 -11.53 -3.87 9.02
CA ASP A 158 -10.66 -3.24 8.04
C ASP A 158 -10.39 -1.79 8.43
N LYS A 159 -11.43 -1.06 8.88
CA LYS A 159 -11.26 0.30 9.42
C LYS A 159 -10.41 0.33 10.68
N LEU A 160 -10.53 -0.68 11.55
CA LEU A 160 -9.73 -0.77 12.76
C LEU A 160 -8.27 -1.12 12.47
N ILE A 161 -8.00 -2.01 11.52
CA ILE A 161 -6.64 -2.32 11.04
C ILE A 161 -5.99 -1.06 10.46
N ASP A 162 -6.71 -0.30 9.62
CA ASP A 162 -6.21 0.95 9.05
C ASP A 162 -5.91 1.99 10.12
N ALA A 163 -6.77 2.14 11.12
CA ALA A 163 -6.54 3.05 12.24
C ALA A 163 -5.37 2.60 13.13
N ALA A 164 -5.18 1.29 13.33
CA ALA A 164 -4.11 0.70 14.12
C ALA A 164 -2.71 0.89 13.51
N LYS A 165 -2.60 1.27 12.22
CA LYS A 165 -1.31 1.63 11.59
C LYS A 165 -0.62 2.79 12.30
N PHE A 166 -1.39 3.71 12.88
CA PHE A 166 -0.88 4.92 13.53
C PHE A 166 -0.68 4.77 15.05
N THR A 167 -0.85 3.57 15.60
CA THR A 167 -0.63 3.30 17.03
C THR A 167 0.64 2.50 17.28
N ASP A 168 1.01 2.41 18.55
CA ASP A 168 2.07 1.54 19.03
C ASP A 168 1.74 0.04 18.87
N GLY A 169 0.48 -0.30 18.58
CA GLY A 169 0.00 -1.67 18.45
C GLY A 169 -0.37 -2.33 19.77
N SER A 170 -0.34 -1.59 20.88
CA SER A 170 -0.82 -2.09 22.17
C SER A 170 -2.30 -2.43 22.10
N LYS A 171 -2.70 -3.44 22.86
CA LYS A 171 -4.09 -3.87 22.92
C LYS A 171 -4.98 -2.72 23.41
N GLU A 172 -4.50 -1.97 24.38
CA GLU A 172 -5.18 -0.83 24.99
C GLU A 172 -5.43 0.29 23.97
N ALA A 173 -4.42 0.62 23.15
CA ALA A 173 -4.57 1.65 22.12
C ALA A 173 -5.56 1.22 21.02
N ILE A 174 -5.48 -0.04 20.57
CA ILE A 174 -6.40 -0.55 19.54
C ILE A 174 -7.83 -0.68 20.11
N GLU A 175 -8.00 -1.03 21.38
CA GLU A 175 -9.30 -1.03 22.04
C GLU A 175 -9.89 0.36 22.18
N ALA A 176 -9.07 1.36 22.53
CA ALA A 176 -9.51 2.75 22.56
C ALA A 176 -10.01 3.22 21.18
N LEU A 177 -9.30 2.88 20.10
CA LEU A 177 -9.74 3.16 18.74
C LEU A 177 -11.04 2.44 18.37
N ALA A 178 -11.16 1.16 18.74
CA ALA A 178 -12.36 0.37 18.47
C ALA A 178 -13.60 0.95 19.16
N ASN A 179 -13.44 1.47 20.38
CA ASN A 179 -14.53 2.11 21.12
C ASN A 179 -15.02 3.42 20.48
N LEU A 180 -14.20 4.07 19.66
CA LEU A 180 -14.59 5.27 18.90
C LEU A 180 -15.34 4.92 17.59
N GLN A 181 -15.30 3.66 17.16
CA GLN A 181 -15.96 3.24 15.93
C GLN A 181 -17.42 2.86 16.15
N THR A 182 -18.24 3.13 15.13
CA THR A 182 -19.62 2.66 15.10
C THR A 182 -19.66 1.14 15.03
N LYS A 183 -20.40 0.51 15.93
CA LYS A 183 -20.66 -0.94 15.88
C LYS A 183 -21.31 -1.30 14.55
N LYS A 184 -20.95 -2.46 14.01
CA LYS A 184 -21.66 -3.06 12.88
C LYS A 184 -23.12 -3.20 13.27
N GLN A 185 -24.03 -2.73 12.41
CA GLN A 185 -25.45 -3.04 12.59
C GLN A 185 -25.58 -4.56 12.67
N GLU A 186 -26.15 -5.06 13.77
CA GLU A 186 -26.58 -6.45 13.82
C GLU A 186 -27.60 -6.62 12.70
N VAL A 187 -27.18 -7.32 11.64
CA VAL A 187 -28.11 -7.85 10.66
C VAL A 187 -28.97 -8.85 11.43
N ARG A 188 -30.10 -8.38 11.96
CA ARG A 188 -31.09 -9.28 12.53
C ARG A 188 -31.40 -10.31 11.45
N PRO A 189 -31.28 -11.62 11.73
CA PRO A 189 -31.72 -12.62 10.77
C PRO A 189 -33.14 -12.26 10.36
N PRO A 190 -33.48 -12.26 9.06
CA PRO A 190 -34.82 -11.91 8.62
C PRO A 190 -35.78 -12.78 9.42
N THR A 191 -36.62 -12.14 10.24
CA THR A 191 -37.69 -12.82 10.96
C THR A 191 -38.44 -13.62 9.91
N LYS A 192 -38.41 -14.96 10.01
CA LYS A 192 -39.28 -15.82 9.24
C LYS A 192 -40.70 -15.42 9.62
N THR A 193 -41.30 -14.51 8.86
CA THR A 193 -42.73 -14.28 8.92
C THR A 193 -43.37 -15.56 8.46
N ASP A 194 -43.96 -16.30 9.39
CA ASP A 194 -44.90 -17.36 9.12
C ASP A 194 -46.14 -16.72 8.47
N SER A 195 -46.02 -16.37 7.21
CA SER A 195 -47.15 -15.96 6.39
C SER A 195 -47.78 -17.23 5.87
N GLY A 196 -48.66 -17.80 6.69
CA GLY A 196 -49.78 -18.62 6.26
C GLY A 196 -50.67 -17.81 5.32
N ALA A 197 -50.25 -17.72 4.05
CA ALA A 197 -51.02 -17.20 2.95
C ALA A 197 -50.98 -18.25 1.83
N ASP A 198 -51.83 -19.26 2.01
CA ASP A 198 -52.32 -20.09 0.94
C ASP A 198 -53.06 -19.20 -0.06
N SER A 199 -52.38 -18.86 -1.17
CA SER A 199 -53.04 -18.42 -2.39
C SER A 199 -52.09 -18.52 -3.59
N GLY A 200 -52.22 -19.63 -4.32
CA GLY A 200 -52.12 -19.63 -5.78
C GLY A 200 -50.72 -19.59 -6.40
N GLY A 201 -50.20 -20.78 -6.73
CA GLY A 201 -49.24 -20.95 -7.84
C GLY A 201 -47.76 -20.80 -7.47
N GLY A 202 -47.31 -21.47 -6.41
CA GLY A 202 -45.91 -21.52 -6.03
C GLY A 202 -45.04 -22.18 -7.10
N ALA A 203 -44.34 -21.38 -7.91
CA ALA A 203 -43.17 -21.87 -8.63
C ALA A 203 -42.12 -22.30 -7.59
N ARG A 204 -41.90 -23.62 -7.50
CA ARG A 204 -40.86 -24.24 -6.66
C ARG A 204 -39.53 -23.52 -6.92
N SER A 205 -38.90 -23.01 -5.86
CA SER A 205 -37.51 -22.54 -5.93
C SER A 205 -36.60 -23.75 -5.89
N PHE A 206 -35.55 -23.73 -6.72
CA PHE A 206 -34.52 -24.76 -6.74
C PHE A 206 -33.20 -24.13 -6.31
N THR A 207 -32.42 -24.82 -5.49
CA THR A 207 -31.03 -24.43 -5.23
C THR A 207 -30.11 -25.03 -6.29
N LEU A 208 -28.93 -24.42 -6.49
CA LEU A 208 -27.93 -24.99 -7.41
C LEU A 208 -27.55 -26.43 -7.01
N ALA A 209 -27.39 -26.68 -5.71
CA ALA A 209 -27.08 -28.01 -5.19
C ALA A 209 -28.19 -29.04 -5.43
N GLU A 210 -29.46 -28.64 -5.45
CA GLU A 210 -30.57 -29.54 -5.78
C GLU A 210 -30.60 -29.88 -7.27
N ILE A 211 -30.30 -28.92 -8.14
CA ILE A 211 -30.24 -29.15 -9.59
C ILE A 211 -29.10 -30.10 -9.94
N ASP A 212 -27.93 -29.91 -9.31
CA ASP A 212 -26.74 -30.72 -9.56
C ASP A 212 -26.86 -32.17 -9.02
N ASN A 213 -27.76 -32.40 -8.06
CA ASN A 213 -28.02 -33.72 -7.49
C ASN A 213 -29.29 -34.39 -8.03
N MET A 214 -29.97 -33.80 -9.02
CA MET A 214 -31.14 -34.44 -9.66
C MET A 214 -30.72 -35.50 -10.68
N SER A 215 -31.50 -36.58 -10.76
CA SER A 215 -31.37 -37.54 -11.84
C SER A 215 -31.87 -36.94 -13.17
N ASP A 216 -31.36 -37.42 -14.32
CA ASP A 216 -31.76 -36.93 -15.64
C ASP A 216 -33.27 -36.99 -15.89
N ALA A 217 -33.94 -38.01 -15.34
CA ALA A 217 -35.39 -38.16 -15.42
C ALA A 217 -36.12 -37.08 -14.62
N GLU A 218 -35.63 -36.76 -13.42
CA GLU A 218 -36.20 -35.71 -12.57
C GLU A 218 -35.91 -34.31 -13.11
N TYR A 219 -34.73 -34.10 -13.70
CA TYR A 219 -34.41 -32.83 -14.35
C TYR A 219 -35.35 -32.56 -15.52
N THR A 220 -35.55 -33.55 -16.39
CA THR A 220 -36.43 -33.44 -17.56
C THR A 220 -37.87 -33.14 -17.15
N GLN A 221 -38.36 -33.77 -16.07
CA GLN A 221 -39.70 -33.51 -15.54
C GLN A 221 -39.85 -32.11 -14.93
N ASN A 222 -38.77 -31.54 -14.38
CA ASN A 222 -38.78 -30.25 -13.70
C ASN A 222 -38.20 -29.10 -14.53
N GLN A 223 -37.75 -29.35 -15.78
CA GLN A 223 -37.03 -28.39 -16.61
C GLN A 223 -37.77 -27.06 -16.76
N GLY A 224 -39.07 -27.09 -17.08
CA GLY A 224 -39.87 -25.87 -17.22
C GLY A 224 -40.02 -25.07 -15.93
N ALA A 225 -40.00 -25.73 -14.76
CA ALA A 225 -40.04 -25.06 -13.46
C ALA A 225 -38.68 -24.46 -13.09
N ILE A 226 -37.58 -25.16 -13.41
CA ILE A 226 -36.20 -24.70 -13.19
C ILE A 226 -35.91 -23.47 -14.06
N GLU A 227 -36.29 -23.47 -15.34
CA GLU A 227 -36.11 -22.33 -16.25
C GLU A 227 -36.92 -21.11 -15.78
N LYS A 228 -38.16 -21.33 -15.33
CA LYS A 228 -39.00 -20.25 -14.77
C LYS A 228 -38.41 -19.70 -13.47
N ALA A 229 -37.84 -20.55 -12.61
CA ALA A 229 -37.15 -20.12 -11.40
C ALA A 229 -35.85 -19.35 -11.71
N ARG A 230 -35.12 -19.74 -12.76
CA ARG A 230 -33.92 -19.06 -13.25
C ARG A 230 -34.24 -17.66 -13.75
N LEU A 231 -35.27 -17.52 -14.60
CA LEU A 231 -35.73 -16.22 -15.11
C LEU A 231 -36.25 -15.30 -14.00
N ALA A 232 -36.85 -15.86 -12.96
CA ALA A 232 -37.35 -15.12 -11.82
C ALA A 232 -36.27 -14.79 -10.76
N GLY A 233 -35.00 -15.17 -10.97
CA GLY A 233 -33.91 -14.97 -10.00
C GLY A 233 -34.11 -15.73 -8.68
N LYS A 234 -34.86 -16.84 -8.71
CA LYS A 234 -35.23 -17.66 -7.55
C LYS A 234 -34.37 -18.92 -7.40
N ILE A 235 -33.29 -19.03 -8.17
CA ILE A 235 -32.25 -20.04 -7.94
C ILE A 235 -31.25 -19.45 -6.94
N LYS A 236 -31.12 -20.10 -5.78
CA LYS A 236 -30.24 -19.70 -4.69
C LYS A 236 -29.03 -20.61 -4.57
#